data_AF-A0A553ZS46-F1
#
_entry.id   AF-A0A553ZS46-F1
#
_cell.length_a   1.000
_cell.length_b   1.000
_cell.length_c   1.000
_cell.angle_alpha   90.00
_cell.angle_beta   90.00
_cell.angle_gamma   90.00
#
_symmetry.space_group_name_H-M   'P 1'
#
loop_
_entity.id
_entity.type
_entity.pdbx_description
1 polymer ?
#
loop_
_entity_poly.entity_id
_entity_poly.type
_entity_poly.pdbx_seq_one_letter_code
_entity_poly.pdbx_strand_id
1 'polypeptide(L)' 'TLHRLPEMINSVRGDRSPVVDISFPEIEKFDRLPEPRAEGPTAFVSIMEGCNKYCTYCVVPYTRGEEVSRPSDDILFEIA' A
#
# COMPACT_ATOMS: atom_id res chain seq x y z
N THR A 1 -7.21 3.65 3.78
CA THR A 1 -5.80 3.75 4.31
C THR A 1 -5.20 5.13 4.06
N LEU A 2 -3.94 5.41 4.46
CA LEU A 2 -3.26 6.71 4.24
C LEU A 2 -3.26 7.14 2.76
N HIS A 3 -3.31 6.18 1.83
CA HIS A 3 -3.33 6.40 0.39
C HIS A 3 -4.52 7.23 -0.11
N ARG A 4 -5.65 7.26 0.63
CA ARG A 4 -6.84 8.09 0.33
C ARG A 4 -6.72 9.56 0.78
N LEU A 5 -5.75 9.89 1.65
CA LEU A 5 -5.61 11.23 2.23
C LEU A 5 -5.54 12.37 1.19
N PRO A 6 -4.86 12.23 0.02
CA PRO A 6 -4.86 13.27 -1.00
C PRO A 6 -6.24 13.59 -1.58
N GLU A 7 -7.08 12.57 -1.78
CA GLU A 7 -8.47 12.73 -2.26
C GLU A 7 -9.35 13.43 -1.22
N MET A 8 -9.23 13.04 0.05
CA MET A 8 -9.93 13.68 1.16
C MET A 8 -9.55 15.18 1.28
N ILE A 9 -8.26 15.50 1.16
CA ILE A 9 -7.77 16.89 1.15
C ILE A 9 -8.36 17.69 -0.01
N ASN A 10 -8.46 17.09 -1.21
CA ASN A 10 -9.01 17.76 -2.38
C ASN A 10 -10.53 17.99 -2.25
N SER A 11 -11.30 17.04 -1.72
CA SER A 11 -12.74 17.22 -1.47
C SER A 11 -13.01 18.32 -0.44
N VAL A 12 -12.29 18.34 0.69
CA VAL A 12 -12.40 19.43 1.69
C VAL A 12 -12.06 20.80 1.09
N ARG A 13 -11.08 20.87 0.17
CA ARG A 13 -10.69 22.12 -0.51
C ARG A 13 -11.73 22.60 -1.53
N GLY A 14 -12.42 21.69 -2.22
CA GLY A 14 -13.45 21.99 -3.21
C GLY A 14 -14.81 22.28 -2.55
N ASP A 15 -15.39 21.26 -1.94
CA ASP A 15 -16.79 21.26 -1.46
C ASP A 15 -16.96 21.93 -0.09
N ARG A 16 -15.85 22.22 0.61
CA ARG A 16 -15.80 22.80 1.97
C ARG A 16 -16.55 22.00 3.05
N SER A 17 -16.90 20.75 2.77
CA SER A 17 -17.50 19.82 3.74
C SER A 17 -16.42 19.04 4.49
N PRO A 18 -16.63 18.70 5.77
CA PRO A 18 -15.72 17.82 6.50
C PRO A 18 -15.89 16.36 6.02
N VAL A 19 -14.78 15.71 5.67
CA VAL A 19 -14.76 14.32 5.22
C VAL A 19 -14.18 13.43 6.32
N VAL A 20 -14.88 12.35 6.66
CA VAL A 20 -14.43 11.32 7.62
C VAL A 20 -14.52 9.96 6.94
N ASP A 21 -13.40 9.26 6.85
CA ASP A 21 -13.35 7.89 6.34
C ASP A 21 -13.17 6.92 7.51
N ILE A 22 -14.14 6.01 7.66
CA ILE A 22 -14.15 4.94 8.68
C ILE A 22 -13.97 3.55 8.06
N SER A 23 -13.70 3.46 6.75
CA SER A 23 -13.58 2.19 6.06
C SER A 23 -12.18 1.59 6.18
N PHE A 24 -12.14 0.29 6.51
CA PHE A 24 -10.92 -0.53 6.59
C PHE A 24 -11.08 -1.76 5.68
N PRO A 25 -11.01 -1.59 4.34
CA PRO A 25 -10.99 -2.73 3.43
C PRO A 25 -9.63 -3.44 3.47
N GLU A 26 -9.65 -4.77 3.39
CA GLU A 26 -8.49 -5.64 3.63
C GLU A 26 -7.36 -5.47 2.60
N ILE A 27 -7.68 -5.10 1.35
CA ILE A 27 -6.74 -5.12 0.20
C ILE A 27 -6.22 -3.72 -0.19
N GLU A 28 -6.69 -2.66 0.47
CA GLU A 28 -5.97 -1.43 0.85
C GLU A 28 -4.79 -0.86 0.02
N LYS A 29 -3.70 -1.62 0.01
CA LYS A 29 -2.33 -1.10 -0.06
C LYS A 29 -1.68 -1.32 -1.42
N PHE A 30 -2.03 -2.40 -2.10
CA PHE A 30 -1.39 -2.78 -3.36
C PHE A 30 -2.02 -2.06 -4.57
N ASP A 31 -3.30 -1.70 -4.49
CA ASP A 31 -4.05 -0.95 -5.52
C ASP A 31 -3.48 0.45 -5.83
N ARG A 32 -2.62 1.00 -4.95
CA ARG A 32 -1.97 2.30 -5.12
C ARG A 32 -0.45 2.24 -5.11
N LEU A 33 0.13 1.10 -5.52
CA LEU A 33 1.55 1.02 -5.85
C LEU A 33 1.88 1.96 -7.03
N PRO A 34 3.08 2.56 -7.07
CA PRO A 34 3.56 3.24 -8.26
C PRO A 34 3.72 2.25 -9.43
N GLU A 35 3.61 2.74 -10.67
CA GLU A 35 3.78 1.90 -11.85
C GLU A 35 5.14 1.17 -11.87
N PRO A 36 5.20 -0.10 -12.31
CA PRO A 36 6.44 -0.85 -12.41
C PRO A 36 7.45 -0.14 -13.30
N ARG A 37 8.71 -0.06 -12.85
CA ARG A 37 9.79 0.60 -13.58
C ARG A 37 11.07 -0.21 -13.51
N ALA A 38 11.62 -0.54 -14.67
CA ALA A 38 12.94 -1.13 -14.83
C ALA A 38 13.96 -0.05 -15.19
N GLU A 39 15.14 -0.08 -14.54
CA GLU A 39 16.28 0.75 -14.92
C GLU A 39 17.48 -0.15 -15.21
N GLY A 40 17.65 -0.49 -16.49
CA GLY A 40 18.60 -1.51 -16.95
C GLY A 40 18.01 -2.93 -16.89
N PRO A 41 18.84 -3.98 -16.72
CA PRO A 41 18.42 -5.39 -16.80
C PRO A 41 17.70 -5.91 -15.53
N THR A 42 17.31 -5.04 -14.61
CA THR A 42 16.76 -5.41 -13.29
C THR A 42 15.64 -4.46 -12.86
N ALA A 43 14.63 -4.99 -12.17
CA ALA A 43 13.54 -4.24 -11.55
C ALA A 43 13.24 -4.81 -10.16
N PHE A 44 12.57 -4.02 -9.30
CA PHE A 44 12.02 -4.48 -8.02
C PHE A 44 10.54 -4.81 -8.16
N VAL A 45 10.10 -5.90 -7.52
CA VAL A 45 8.70 -6.35 -7.49
C VAL A 45 8.31 -6.54 -6.04
N SER A 46 7.32 -5.79 -5.56
CA SER A 46 6.88 -5.86 -4.16
C SER A 46 5.83 -6.96 -4.01
N ILE A 47 6.20 -8.12 -3.48
CA ILE A 47 5.30 -9.28 -3.35
C ILE A 47 4.48 -9.33 -2.04
N MET A 48 4.88 -8.54 -1.03
CA MET A 48 4.31 -8.54 0.31
C MET A 48 4.52 -7.18 1.00
N GLU A 49 3.70 -6.87 2.01
CA GLU A 49 3.91 -5.76 2.95
C GLU A 49 3.70 -6.24 4.39
N GLY A 50 4.27 -5.52 5.37
CA GLY A 50 4.19 -5.87 6.79
C GLY A 50 5.19 -6.96 7.20
N CYS A 51 5.08 -7.44 8.44
CA CYS A 51 5.87 -8.57 8.93
C CYS A 51 5.31 -9.13 10.24
N ASN A 52 5.13 -10.45 10.31
CA ASN A 52 4.67 -11.14 11.54
C ASN A 52 5.82 -11.50 12.50
N LYS A 53 7.06 -11.06 12.24
CA LYS A 53 8.25 -11.38 13.04
C LYS A 53 8.65 -10.23 13.96
N TYR A 54 8.44 -10.43 15.26
CA TYR A 54 8.74 -9.45 16.31
C TYR A 54 10.23 -9.51 16.72
N CYS A 55 11.11 -8.98 15.87
CA CYS A 55 12.51 -8.76 16.22
C CYS A 55 12.64 -7.58 17.22
N THR A 56 13.52 -7.70 18.22
CA THR A 56 13.70 -6.72 19.31
C THR A 56 14.07 -5.30 18.86
N TYR A 57 14.56 -5.14 17.63
CA TYR A 57 14.96 -3.88 17.01
C TYR A 57 14.03 -3.41 15.88
N CYS A 58 13.00 -4.20 15.52
CA CYS A 58 12.21 -3.96 14.32
C CYS A 58 10.85 -3.33 14.64
N VAL A 59 10.62 -2.13 14.10
CA VAL A 59 9.36 -1.39 14.29
C VAL A 59 8.26 -1.77 13.29
N VAL A 60 8.59 -2.57 12.26
CA VAL A 60 7.70 -2.89 11.12
C VAL A 60 6.32 -3.42 11.52
N PRO A 61 6.18 -4.36 12.49
CA PRO A 61 4.85 -4.85 12.90
C PRO A 61 3.92 -3.75 13.42
N TYR A 62 4.46 -2.62 13.88
CA TYR A 62 3.69 -1.49 14.42
C TYR A 62 3.46 -0.35 13.41
N THR A 63 4.36 -0.17 12.42
CA THR A 63 4.26 0.93 11.45
C THR A 63 3.73 0.52 10.08
N ARG A 64 3.95 -0.74 9.66
CA ARG A 64 3.36 -1.32 8.44
C ARG A 64 2.26 -2.32 8.75
N GLY A 65 2.27 -2.90 9.95
CA GLY A 65 1.29 -3.89 10.40
C GLY A 65 1.75 -5.33 10.14
N GLU A 66 0.80 -6.24 10.29
CA GLU A 66 0.96 -7.67 10.01
C GLU A 66 1.27 -7.93 8.53
N GLU A 67 1.82 -9.10 8.26
CA GLU A 67 2.21 -9.58 6.94
C GLU A 67 0.98 -9.84 6.05
N VAL A 68 0.95 -9.17 4.90
CA VAL A 68 -0.04 -9.39 3.84
C VAL A 68 0.71 -9.63 2.53
N SER A 69 0.47 -10.80 1.92
CA SER A 69 1.02 -11.17 0.61
C SER A 69 0.06 -10.75 -0.51
N ARG A 70 0.60 -10.39 -1.67
CA ARG A 70 -0.21 -10.20 -2.89
C ARG A 70 -0.64 -11.55 -3.49
N PRO A 71 -1.77 -11.59 -4.22
CA PRO A 71 -2.09 -12.72 -5.10
C PRO A 71 -0.95 -13.04 -6.07
N SER A 72 -0.74 -14.33 -6.35
CA SER A 72 0.26 -14.78 -7.32
C SER A 72 0.04 -14.20 -8.72
N ASP A 73 -1.22 -14.09 -9.11
CA ASP A 73 -1.61 -13.75 -10.47
C ASP A 73 -1.31 -12.27 -10.76
N ASP A 74 -1.50 -11.39 -9.78
CA ASP A 74 -1.11 -9.97 -9.85
C ASP A 74 0.41 -9.80 -9.99
N ILE A 75 1.19 -10.62 -9.28
CA ILE A 75 2.66 -10.62 -9.36
C ILE A 75 3.10 -11.13 -10.74
N LEU A 76 2.48 -12.18 -11.26
CA LEU A 76 2.76 -12.73 -12.59
C LEU A 76 2.40 -11.74 -13.70
N PHE A 77 1.29 -11.01 -13.56
CA PHE A 77 0.88 -9.97 -14.50
C PHE A 77 1.83 -8.75 -14.48
N GLU A 78 2.43 -8.41 -13.34
CA GLU A 78 3.41 -7.31 -13.23
C GLU A 78 4.74 -7.60 -13.93
N ILE A 79 5.13 -8.87 -14.06
CA ILE A 79 6.47 -9.28 -14.55
C ILE A 79 6.49 -9.89 -15.96
N ALA A 80 5.33 -9.98 -16.62
CA ALA A 80 5.16 -10.60 -17.94
C ALA A 80 5.39 -9.63 -19.11
#